data_AF-A0A1I3XE95-F1
#
_entry.id   AF-A0A1I3XE95-F1
#
_cell.length_a   1.000
_cell.length_b   1.000
_cell.length_c   1.000
_cell.angle_alpha   90.00
_cell.angle_beta   90.00
_cell.angle_gamma   90.00
#
_symmetry.space_group_name_H-M   'P 1'
#
loop_
_entity.id
_entity.type
_entity.pdbx_description
1 polymer ?
#
loop_
_entity_poly.entity_id
_entity_poly.type
_entity_poly.pdbx_seq_one_letter_code
_entity_poly.pdbx_strand_id
1 'polypeptide(L)'
;MDFPLPPLEAGADNALALPAHGTTVTAADLQTRLIQAVDGDGPVEIDASQVESVGQAVLQLIVAAKAEADKLGKAFTILNPSTAFTDRVNRCQLAAAVGIDTGELL
;
A
#
# COMPACT_ATOMS: atom_id res chain seq x y z
N MET A 1 -20.73 -7.86 -35.88
CA MET A 1 -21.01 -6.84 -34.86
C MET A 1 -19.71 -6.61 -34.13
N ASP A 2 -19.07 -5.48 -34.40
CA ASP A 2 -17.88 -5.04 -33.68
C ASP A 2 -18.37 -4.50 -32.34
N PHE A 3 -18.22 -5.29 -31.27
CA PHE A 3 -18.50 -4.82 -29.92
C PHE A 3 -17.23 -4.10 -29.45
N PRO A 4 -17.23 -2.76 -29.30
CA PRO A 4 -16.11 -2.11 -28.66
C PRO A 4 -16.01 -2.68 -27.25
N LEU A 5 -14.90 -3.34 -26.96
CA LEU A 5 -14.56 -3.75 -25.61
C LEU A 5 -14.62 -2.49 -24.73
N PRO A 6 -15.26 -2.54 -23.55
CA PRO A 6 -15.15 -1.44 -22.61
C PRO A 6 -13.66 -1.19 -22.32
N PRO A 7 -13.22 0.06 -22.12
CA PRO A 7 -11.88 0.31 -21.67
C PRO A 7 -11.68 -0.48 -20.37
N LEU A 8 -10.72 -1.39 -20.37
CA LEU A 8 -10.31 -2.11 -19.17
C LEU A 8 -10.02 -1.03 -18.13
N GLU A 9 -10.79 -1.03 -17.05
CA GLU A 9 -10.65 -0.10 -15.94
C GLU A 9 -9.23 -0.27 -15.38
N ALA A 10 -8.31 0.57 -15.86
CA ALA A 10 -6.94 0.65 -15.36
C ALA A 10 -7.00 1.28 -13.97
N GLY A 11 -7.29 0.48 -12.95
CA GLY A 11 -7.39 0.98 -11.58
C GLY A 11 -7.68 -0.03 -10.48
N ALA A 12 -7.65 -1.34 -10.74
CA ALA A 12 -7.85 -2.34 -9.69
C ALA A 12 -6.89 -3.55 -9.78
N ASP A 13 -6.47 -3.95 -10.99
CA ASP A 13 -5.65 -5.16 -11.16
C ASP A 13 -4.15 -4.99 -10.84
N ASN A 14 -3.69 -3.77 -10.55
CA ASN A 14 -2.27 -3.46 -10.32
C ASN A 14 -1.92 -3.17 -8.85
N ALA A 15 -2.90 -3.21 -7.95
CA ALA A 15 -2.67 -2.95 -6.54
C ALA A 15 -1.83 -4.06 -5.90
N LEU A 16 -0.78 -3.68 -5.17
CA LEU A 16 0.06 -4.61 -4.45
C LEU A 16 -0.67 -5.05 -3.18
N ALA A 17 -1.18 -6.29 -3.19
CA ALA A 17 -1.81 -6.89 -2.02
C ALA A 17 -0.78 -7.17 -0.91
N LEU A 18 -1.04 -6.65 0.29
CA LEU A 18 -0.32 -6.97 1.51
C LEU A 18 -0.69 -8.38 1.99
N PRO A 19 0.28 -9.14 2.53
CA PRO A 19 0.00 -10.45 3.10
C PRO A 19 -0.83 -10.34 4.38
N ALA A 20 -1.67 -11.34 4.64
CA ALA A 20 -2.49 -11.41 5.86
C ALA A 20 -1.66 -11.32 7.15
N HIS A 21 -0.48 -11.95 7.15
CA HIS A 21 0.51 -11.82 8.22
C HIS A 21 1.81 -11.21 7.67
N GLY A 22 1.98 -9.91 7.87
CA GLY A 22 3.21 -9.19 7.56
C GLY A 22 4.30 -9.50 8.59
N THR A 23 5.06 -10.57 8.37
CA THR A 23 6.17 -10.99 9.21
C THR A 23 7.51 -10.63 8.57
N THR A 24 8.63 -10.81 9.29
CA THR A 24 9.97 -10.61 8.72
C THR A 24 10.29 -11.56 7.57
N VAL A 25 9.66 -12.75 7.55
CA VAL A 25 9.83 -13.75 6.49
C VAL A 25 9.23 -13.27 5.16
N THR A 26 8.11 -12.55 5.22
CA THR A 26 7.45 -11.99 4.02
C THR A 26 8.01 -10.62 3.62
N ALA A 27 8.90 -10.03 4.43
CA ALA A 27 9.39 -8.67 4.23
C ALA A 27 10.31 -8.52 3.01
N ALA A 28 11.16 -9.51 2.70
CA ALA A 28 12.09 -9.41 1.56
C ALA A 28 11.37 -9.51 0.20
N ASP A 29 10.40 -10.42 0.10
CA ASP A 29 9.52 -10.51 -1.07
C ASP A 29 8.70 -9.23 -1.24
N LEU A 30 8.08 -8.77 -0.14
CA LEU A 30 7.29 -7.55 -0.12
C LEU A 30 8.12 -6.32 -0.51
N GLN A 31 9.35 -6.20 -0.01
CA GLN A 31 10.26 -5.12 -0.37
C GLN A 31 10.53 -5.10 -1.88
N THR A 32 10.82 -6.26 -2.47
CA THR A 32 11.08 -6.36 -3.92
C THR A 32 9.87 -5.91 -4.73
N ARG A 33 8.68 -6.35 -4.33
CA ARG A 33 7.41 -5.95 -4.98
C ARG A 33 7.12 -4.45 -4.81
N LEU A 34 7.40 -3.88 -3.64
CA LEU A 34 7.25 -2.45 -3.37
C LEU A 34 8.19 -1.61 -4.24
N ILE A 35 9.45 -2.02 -4.38
CA ILE A 35 10.42 -1.34 -5.26
C ILE A 35 9.92 -1.37 -6.70
N GLN A 36 9.47 -2.53 -7.18
CA GLN A 36 8.91 -2.66 -8.54
C GLN A 36 7.69 -1.77 -8.76
N ALA A 37 6.79 -1.67 -7.77
CA ALA A 37 5.63 -0.80 -7.84
C ALA A 37 6.02 0.68 -7.90
N VAL A 38 7.02 1.09 -7.10
CA VAL A 38 7.56 2.46 -7.09
C VAL A 38 8.31 2.79 -8.37
N ASP A 39 9.03 1.85 -8.97
CA ASP A 39 9.79 2.05 -10.20
C ASP A 39 8.88 2.12 -11.44
N GLY A 40 7.75 1.41 -11.46
CA GLY A 40 6.80 1.40 -12.57
C GLY A 40 6.16 2.77 -12.86
N ASP A 41 5.71 3.03 -14.09
CA ASP A 41 5.20 4.35 -14.51
C ASP A 41 3.88 4.80 -13.84
N GLY A 42 3.18 3.90 -13.15
CA GLY A 42 1.86 4.15 -12.56
C GLY A 42 1.87 4.68 -11.12
N PRO A 43 0.68 4.98 -10.58
CA PRO A 43 0.52 5.23 -9.14
C PRO A 43 0.85 3.96 -8.34
N VAL A 44 1.28 4.14 -7.10
CA VAL A 44 1.54 3.04 -6.16
C VAL A 44 0.30 2.82 -5.32
N GLU A 45 -0.39 1.71 -5.57
CA GLU A 45 -1.58 1.31 -4.84
C GLU A 45 -1.29 0.06 -4.03
N ILE A 46 -1.61 0.09 -2.74
CA ILE A 46 -1.35 -1.00 -1.80
C ILE A 46 -2.69 -1.48 -1.23
N ASP A 47 -3.10 -2.71 -1.52
CA ASP A 47 -4.31 -3.28 -0.93
C ASP A 47 -4.00 -3.90 0.44
N ALA A 48 -4.62 -3.33 1.48
CA ALA A 48 -4.47 -3.75 2.87
C ALA A 48 -5.72 -4.48 3.41
N SER A 49 -6.61 -4.94 2.54
CA SER A 49 -7.90 -5.56 2.91
C SER A 49 -7.75 -6.87 3.70
N GLN A 50 -6.78 -7.70 3.32
CA GLN A 50 -6.56 -9.03 3.91
C GLN A 50 -5.65 -9.01 5.13
N VAL A 51 -5.14 -7.85 5.55
CA VAL A 51 -4.18 -7.78 6.66
C VAL A 51 -4.87 -8.14 7.98
N GLU A 52 -4.39 -9.19 8.65
CA GLU A 52 -4.82 -9.59 9.99
C GLU A 52 -3.78 -9.20 11.05
N SER A 53 -2.51 -9.10 10.64
CA SER A 53 -1.42 -8.66 11.52
C SER A 53 -0.27 -8.09 10.70
N VAL A 54 0.35 -7.02 11.20
CA VAL A 54 1.51 -6.40 10.54
C VAL A 54 2.62 -6.11 11.55
N GLY A 55 3.83 -6.59 11.22
CA GLY A 55 5.05 -6.37 12.00
C GLY A 55 5.72 -5.03 11.70
N GLN A 56 6.64 -4.62 12.56
CA GLN A 56 7.34 -3.34 12.41
C GLN A 56 8.15 -3.26 11.11
N ALA A 57 8.83 -4.33 10.71
CA ALA A 57 9.62 -4.34 9.48
C ALA A 57 8.76 -4.01 8.25
N VAL A 58 7.57 -4.61 8.14
CA VAL A 58 6.63 -4.36 7.05
C VAL A 58 6.14 -2.91 7.06
N LEU A 59 5.81 -2.36 8.24
CA LEU A 59 5.43 -0.95 8.35
C LEU A 59 6.54 -0.01 7.85
N GLN A 60 7.79 -0.28 8.23
CA GLN A 60 8.93 0.54 7.78
C GLN A 60 9.16 0.43 6.26
N LEU A 61 8.91 -0.74 5.67
CA LEU A 61 8.95 -0.89 4.21
C LEU A 61 7.88 -0.04 3.51
N ILE A 62 6.66 0.00 4.07
CA ILE A 62 5.57 0.82 3.53
C ILE A 62 5.90 2.32 3.65
N VAL A 63 6.40 2.75 4.81
CA VAL A 63 6.85 4.15 5.01
C VAL A 63 7.96 4.52 4.04
N ALA A 64 8.94 3.65 3.84
CA ALA A 64 10.03 3.88 2.89
C ALA A 64 9.50 3.96 1.44
N ALA A 65 8.60 3.07 1.05
CA ALA A 65 7.99 3.08 -0.28
C ALA A 65 7.18 4.35 -0.52
N LYS A 66 6.39 4.80 0.46
CA LYS A 66 5.67 6.08 0.39
C LYS A 66 6.64 7.25 0.24
N ALA A 67 7.67 7.33 1.08
CA ALA A 67 8.64 8.41 1.02
C ALA A 67 9.37 8.45 -0.34
N GLU A 68 9.62 7.29 -0.94
CA GLU A 68 10.22 7.23 -2.28
C GLU A 68 9.25 7.64 -3.38
N ALA A 69 7.99 7.18 -3.33
CA ALA A 69 6.95 7.63 -4.24
C ALA A 69 6.77 9.16 -4.17
N ASP A 70 6.76 9.75 -2.97
CA ASP A 70 6.68 11.20 -2.75
C ASP A 70 7.87 11.94 -3.40
N LYS A 71 9.10 11.42 -3.28
CA LYS A 71 10.29 12.01 -3.94
C LYS A 71 10.19 11.97 -5.47
N LEU A 72 9.60 10.89 -6.00
CA LEU A 72 9.38 10.72 -7.44
C LEU A 72 8.12 11.47 -7.94
N GLY A 73 7.37 12.12 -7.05
CA GLY A 73 6.13 12.81 -7.38
C GLY A 73 4.99 11.86 -7.79
N LYS A 74 5.06 10.59 -7.37
CA LYS A 74 4.05 9.56 -7.67
C LYS A 74 2.99 9.53 -6.57
N ALA A 75 1.74 9.33 -6.98
CA ALA A 75 0.66 9.08 -6.04
C ALA A 75 0.88 7.74 -5.33
N PHE A 76 0.69 7.74 -4.00
CA PHE A 76 0.79 6.55 -3.16
C PHE A 76 -0.47 6.44 -2.32
N THR A 77 -1.19 5.31 -2.46
CA THR A 77 -2.50 5.11 -1.83
C THR A 77 -2.58 3.75 -1.14
N ILE A 78 -3.05 3.75 0.11
CA ILE A 78 -3.47 2.51 0.78
C ILE A 78 -4.96 2.28 0.48
N LEU A 79 -5.27 1.19 -0.20
CA LEU A 79 -6.62 0.76 -0.53
C LEU A 79 -7.14 -0.19 0.55
N ASN A 80 -8.43 -0.05 0.87
CA ASN A 80 -9.19 -0.95 1.74
C ASN A 80 -8.47 -1.36 3.04
N PRO A 81 -7.95 -0.42 3.86
CA PRO A 81 -7.19 -0.78 5.05
C PRO A 81 -8.05 -1.58 6.03
N SER A 82 -7.58 -2.78 6.38
CA SER A 82 -8.25 -3.58 7.42
C SER A 82 -8.20 -2.88 8.78
N THR A 83 -9.09 -3.27 9.69
CA THR A 83 -9.06 -2.79 11.08
C THR A 83 -7.73 -3.11 11.76
N ALA A 84 -7.18 -4.29 11.52
CA ALA A 84 -5.90 -4.70 12.11
C ALA A 84 -4.72 -3.86 11.61
N PHE A 85 -4.73 -3.50 10.32
CA PHE A 85 -3.74 -2.59 9.75
C PHE A 85 -3.87 -1.20 10.35
N THR A 86 -5.08 -0.64 10.33
CA THR A 86 -5.39 0.71 10.85
C THR A 86 -5.04 0.85 12.33
N ASP A 87 -5.45 -0.10 13.16
CA ASP A 87 -5.11 -0.13 14.59
C ASP A 87 -3.59 -0.12 14.81
N ARG A 88 -2.87 -0.89 14.00
CA ARG A 88 -1.43 -1.03 14.17
C ARG A 88 -0.70 0.25 13.76
N VAL A 89 -1.06 0.87 12.63
CA VAL A 89 -0.45 2.15 12.20
C VAL A 89 -0.76 3.27 13.20
N ASN A 90 -1.96 3.28 13.77
CA ASN A 90 -2.36 4.25 14.81
C ASN A 90 -1.56 4.08 16.10
N ARG A 91 -1.48 2.85 16.63
CA ARG A 91 -0.68 2.55 17.83
C ARG A 91 0.80 2.89 17.68
N CYS A 92 1.31 2.84 16.44
CA CYS A 92 2.69 3.19 16.13
C CYS A 92 2.87 4.66 15.73
N GLN A 93 1.80 5.46 15.69
CA GLN A 93 1.81 6.85 15.21
C GLN A 93 2.38 7.00 13.79
N LEU A 94 2.11 6.01 12.93
CA LEU A 94 2.60 5.96 11.55
C LEU A 94 1.52 6.26 10.51
N ALA A 95 0.28 6.55 10.89
CA ALA A 95 -0.82 6.75 9.95
C ALA A 95 -0.49 7.77 8.84
N ALA A 96 -0.06 8.97 9.21
CA ALA A 96 0.38 9.99 8.26
C ALA A 96 1.59 9.53 7.42
N ALA A 97 2.53 8.82 8.04
CA ALA A 97 3.73 8.30 7.38
C ALA A 97 3.45 7.21 6.35
N VAL A 98 2.30 6.53 6.43
CA VAL A 98 1.84 5.54 5.43
C VAL A 98 0.74 6.07 4.52
N GLY A 99 0.33 7.34 4.67
CA GLY A 99 -0.72 7.95 3.84
C GLY A 99 -2.15 7.57 4.22
N ILE A 100 -2.39 7.20 5.48
CA ILE A 100 -3.74 7.04 6.03
C ILE A 100 -4.13 8.37 6.68
N ASP A 101 -5.16 9.02 6.16
CA ASP A 101 -5.81 10.14 6.84
C ASP A 101 -6.57 9.58 8.06
N THR A 102 -6.03 9.80 9.25
CA THR A 102 -6.63 9.36 10.52
C THR A 102 -7.89 10.12 10.91
N GLY A 103 -8.39 11.03 10.07
CA GLY A 103 -9.57 11.82 10.39
C GLY A 103 -9.42 12.61 11.68
N GLU A 104 -8.22 13.10 11.99
CA GLU A 104 -8.06 14.13 13.01
C GLU A 104 -8.57 15.43 12.39
N LEU A 105 -9.90 15.58 12.40
CA LEU A 105 -10.54 16.89 12.28
C LEU A 105 -9.96 17.73 13.42
N LEU A 106 -9.10 18.68 13.05
CA LEU A 106 -8.82 19.86 13.87
C LEU A 106 -10.13 20.62 14.13
#